data_AF-W9BWT0-F1
#
_entry.id   AF-W9BWT0-F1
#
_cell.length_a   1.000
_cell.length_b   1.000
_cell.length_c   1.000
_cell.angle_alpha   90.00
_cell.angle_beta   90.00
_cell.angle_gamma   90.00
#
_symmetry.space_group_name_H-M   'P 1'
#
loop_
_entity.id
_entity.type
_entity.pdbx_description
1 polymer ?
#
loop_
_entity_poly.entity_id
_entity_poly.type
_entity_poly.pdbx_seq_one_letter_code
_entity_poly.pdbx_strand_id
1 'polypeptide(L)'
;MAHFDPKTFRNALGQFATGVTIVTTRDADGAPVGVTANSFNSVSLDPPLILWSLARSARSMAAFEQAGSFAVHILASDQDELANRFASRIEDKFAGLDIGAEGPPNIQGCSARLVCTTRHLYEGGDHVIMVGEVIDYESDGKPPLLFHGGAYADRVARTMSEVPPPVLYAVEGRIATISLNRPETRNALSEEVIGALVAALEAADADPDIDCVVLTGEGPGFCSGGNIKQIKALTAEQHMSAMQLENWYKTQIQRIPLTMERMSVPVIAAIRGHAIGAGCDLASMCDIRIAAEDAVFAESFLRVGIIPGDGGAWLLPRIIGHARATQMMLTGEFIDASKAERYGLVSEVVPGETLIARAMELAHMVAQFPPAAIRKTKRLIKDARDVSLAEHLDQAAIWQGVLQQMDDHREAIDAILEKRAPRFTGE
;
A
#
# COMPACT_ATOMS: atom_id res chain seq x y z
N MET A 1 6.11 -6.74 -47.86
CA MET A 1 5.11 -6.32 -46.86
C MET A 1 4.91 -7.49 -45.92
N ALA A 2 5.18 -7.30 -44.63
CA ALA A 2 5.00 -8.34 -43.62
C ALA A 2 3.55 -8.85 -43.65
N HIS A 3 3.38 -10.15 -43.50
CA HIS A 3 2.08 -10.84 -43.54
C HIS A 3 1.18 -10.28 -42.43
N PHE A 4 0.22 -9.41 -42.78
CA PHE A 4 -0.75 -8.87 -41.83
C PHE A 4 -1.77 -9.97 -41.52
N ASP A 5 -1.64 -10.64 -40.38
CA ASP A 5 -2.59 -11.64 -39.91
C ASP A 5 -3.69 -10.96 -39.06
N PRO A 6 -4.95 -10.91 -39.53
CA PRO A 6 -6.05 -10.30 -38.80
C PRO A 6 -6.28 -10.92 -37.41
N LYS A 7 -5.95 -12.21 -37.22
CA LYS A 7 -6.11 -12.88 -35.93
C LYS A 7 -5.08 -12.36 -34.92
N THR A 8 -3.81 -12.30 -35.32
CA THR A 8 -2.75 -11.73 -34.49
C THR A 8 -2.99 -10.25 -34.19
N PHE A 9 -3.46 -9.47 -35.18
CA PHE A 9 -3.84 -8.07 -34.97
C PHE A 9 -5.00 -7.92 -33.97
N ARG A 10 -6.05 -8.73 -34.09
CA ARG A 10 -7.16 -8.76 -33.13
C ARG A 10 -6.70 -9.13 -31.72
N ASN A 11 -5.80 -10.11 -31.60
CA ASN A 11 -5.22 -10.49 -30.31
C ASN A 11 -4.40 -9.36 -29.68
N ALA A 12 -3.66 -8.60 -30.50
CA ALA A 12 -2.91 -7.42 -30.05
C ALA A 12 -3.85 -6.29 -29.59
N LEU A 13 -4.93 -6.01 -30.34
CA LEU A 13 -5.96 -5.06 -29.91
C LEU A 13 -6.64 -5.48 -28.60
N GLY A 14 -6.87 -6.78 -28.42
CA GLY A 14 -7.46 -7.35 -27.21
C GLY A 14 -6.58 -7.24 -25.96
N GLN A 15 -5.33 -6.80 -26.06
CA GLN A 15 -4.48 -6.49 -24.90
C GLN A 15 -4.91 -5.20 -24.20
N PHE A 16 -5.53 -4.27 -24.93
CA PHE A 16 -6.06 -3.04 -24.34
C PHE A 16 -7.33 -3.37 -23.54
N ALA A 17 -7.26 -3.25 -22.21
CA ALA A 17 -8.40 -3.47 -21.35
C ALA A 17 -9.41 -2.32 -21.53
N THR A 18 -10.68 -2.66 -21.75
CA THR A 18 -11.75 -1.68 -21.90
C THR A 18 -12.88 -1.95 -20.93
N GLY A 19 -13.60 -0.89 -20.55
CA GLY A 19 -14.89 -1.04 -19.91
C GLY A 19 -15.90 -1.64 -20.89
N VAL A 20 -16.81 -2.45 -20.38
CA VAL A 20 -17.91 -3.01 -21.16
C VAL A 20 -19.09 -2.07 -21.07
N THR A 21 -19.64 -1.70 -22.23
CA THR A 21 -20.84 -0.88 -22.27
C THR A 21 -21.97 -1.59 -23.01
N ILE A 22 -23.22 -1.25 -22.66
CA ILE A 22 -24.37 -1.54 -23.52
C ILE A 22 -24.90 -0.21 -24.04
N VAL A 23 -24.99 -0.11 -25.36
CA VAL A 23 -25.56 1.05 -26.01
C VAL A 23 -26.98 0.69 -26.45
N THR A 24 -27.95 1.54 -26.11
CA THR A 24 -29.37 1.32 -26.38
C THR A 24 -29.99 2.48 -27.16
N THR A 25 -31.02 2.19 -27.93
CA THR A 25 -31.86 3.16 -28.63
C THR A 25 -33.24 2.56 -28.91
N ARG A 26 -34.10 3.29 -29.62
CA ARG A 26 -35.36 2.77 -30.18
C ARG A 26 -35.31 2.86 -31.70
N ASP A 27 -35.84 1.86 -32.39
CA ASP A 27 -35.97 1.92 -33.84
C ASP A 27 -37.15 2.83 -34.27
N ALA A 28 -37.39 2.94 -35.58
CA ALA A 28 -38.42 3.79 -36.16
C ALA A 28 -39.85 3.43 -35.69
N ASP A 29 -40.08 2.17 -35.29
CA ASP A 29 -41.37 1.68 -34.78
C ASP A 29 -41.45 1.82 -33.24
N GLY A 30 -40.42 2.37 -32.60
CA GLY A 30 -40.32 2.58 -31.16
C GLY A 30 -39.87 1.35 -30.36
N ALA A 31 -39.51 0.26 -31.04
CA ALA A 31 -39.06 -0.97 -30.38
C ALA A 31 -37.64 -0.81 -29.81
N PRO A 32 -37.35 -1.36 -28.61
CA PRO A 32 -36.06 -1.18 -27.96
C PRO A 32 -34.97 -1.98 -28.67
N VAL A 33 -33.84 -1.33 -28.94
CA VAL A 33 -32.66 -1.94 -29.56
C VAL A 33 -31.45 -1.72 -28.66
N GLY A 34 -30.62 -2.74 -28.49
CA GLY A 34 -29.41 -2.62 -27.69
C GLY A 34 -28.31 -3.59 -28.11
N VAL A 35 -27.07 -3.17 -27.88
CA VAL A 35 -25.87 -3.93 -28.25
C VAL A 35 -24.73 -3.67 -27.26
N THR A 36 -23.98 -4.72 -26.93
CA THR A 36 -22.75 -4.58 -26.16
C THR A 36 -21.65 -3.96 -27.03
N ALA A 37 -20.98 -2.93 -26.52
CA ALA A 37 -19.89 -2.23 -27.19
C ALA A 37 -18.72 -1.98 -26.24
N ASN A 38 -17.51 -2.28 -26.73
CA ASN A 38 -16.26 -2.07 -25.99
C ASN A 38 -15.42 -0.94 -26.61
N SER A 39 -15.95 -0.27 -27.64
CA SER A 39 -15.32 0.80 -28.44
C SER A 39 -15.63 2.21 -27.90
N PHE A 40 -16.15 2.32 -26.69
CA PHE A 40 -16.58 3.58 -26.08
C PHE A 40 -15.39 4.40 -25.56
N ASN A 41 -15.41 5.71 -25.78
CA ASN A 41 -14.43 6.65 -25.22
C ASN A 41 -14.99 8.08 -25.09
N SER A 42 -14.46 8.88 -24.16
CA SER A 42 -14.69 10.34 -24.11
C SER A 42 -13.87 11.06 -25.19
N VAL A 43 -14.45 12.10 -25.79
CA VAL A 43 -13.83 12.87 -26.88
C VAL A 43 -13.54 14.31 -26.47
N SER A 44 -14.50 14.98 -25.84
CA SER A 44 -14.38 16.38 -25.42
C SER A 44 -15.21 16.62 -24.16
N LEU A 45 -14.80 17.60 -23.35
CA LEU A 45 -15.57 18.09 -22.21
C LEU A 45 -16.42 19.33 -22.57
N ASP A 46 -16.02 20.09 -23.58
CA ASP A 46 -16.78 21.25 -24.08
C ASP A 46 -16.69 21.34 -25.63
N PRO A 47 -17.79 21.07 -26.36
CA PRO A 47 -19.02 20.44 -25.86
C PRO A 47 -18.74 19.01 -25.34
N PRO A 48 -19.58 18.45 -24.46
CA PRO A 48 -19.36 17.11 -23.89
C PRO A 48 -19.64 16.03 -24.93
N LEU A 49 -18.57 15.46 -25.51
CA LEU A 49 -18.65 14.50 -26.60
C LEU A 49 -18.10 13.14 -26.18
N ILE A 50 -18.76 12.08 -26.61
CA ILE A 50 -18.29 10.69 -26.55
C ILE A 50 -18.30 10.07 -27.94
N LEU A 51 -17.54 9.00 -28.12
CA LEU A 51 -17.60 8.17 -29.31
C LEU A 51 -17.74 6.69 -28.97
N TRP A 52 -18.33 5.96 -29.89
CA TRP A 52 -18.29 4.50 -29.93
C TRP A 52 -18.38 4.01 -31.37
N SER A 53 -18.23 2.72 -31.61
CA SER A 53 -18.26 2.17 -32.97
C SER A 53 -19.10 0.91 -33.07
N LEU A 54 -19.84 0.78 -34.17
CA LEU A 54 -20.72 -0.34 -34.47
C LEU A 54 -20.37 -0.95 -35.84
N ALA A 55 -20.30 -2.28 -35.92
CA ALA A 55 -20.04 -2.97 -37.17
C ALA A 55 -21.22 -2.76 -38.15
N ARG A 56 -20.92 -2.52 -39.43
CA ARG A 56 -21.95 -2.35 -40.48
C ARG A 56 -22.87 -3.56 -40.65
N SER A 57 -22.35 -4.74 -40.31
CA SER A 57 -23.09 -6.01 -40.36
C SER A 57 -23.99 -6.25 -39.16
N ALA A 58 -23.99 -5.36 -38.15
CA ALA A 58 -24.83 -5.48 -36.98
C ALA A 58 -26.32 -5.27 -37.34
N ARG A 59 -27.20 -6.16 -36.86
CA ARG A 59 -28.65 -6.02 -37.06
C ARG A 59 -29.22 -4.72 -36.49
N SER A 60 -28.58 -4.17 -35.46
CA SER A 60 -28.97 -2.92 -34.81
C SER A 60 -28.54 -1.66 -35.57
N MET A 61 -27.75 -1.78 -36.65
CA MET A 61 -27.15 -0.63 -37.34
C MET A 61 -28.21 0.39 -37.82
N ALA A 62 -29.28 -0.09 -38.47
CA ALA A 62 -30.33 0.78 -39.00
C ALA A 62 -31.04 1.58 -37.90
N ALA A 63 -31.23 0.99 -36.71
CA ALA A 63 -31.85 1.67 -35.58
C ALA A 63 -30.97 2.83 -35.07
N PHE A 64 -29.68 2.59 -34.88
CA PHE A 64 -28.75 3.63 -34.41
C PHE A 64 -28.49 4.74 -35.44
N GLU A 65 -28.58 4.45 -36.74
CA GLU A 65 -28.50 5.48 -37.79
C GLU A 65 -29.73 6.40 -37.81
N GLN A 66 -30.92 5.88 -37.47
CA GLN A 66 -32.19 6.60 -37.62
C GLN A 66 -32.69 7.27 -36.34
N ALA A 67 -32.36 6.73 -35.16
CA ALA A 67 -32.97 7.15 -33.90
C ALA A 67 -32.60 8.56 -33.43
N GLY A 68 -31.46 9.10 -33.86
CA GLY A 68 -30.96 10.42 -33.47
C GLY A 68 -30.56 10.58 -32.00
N SER A 69 -30.90 9.63 -31.12
CA SER A 69 -30.53 9.58 -29.71
C SER A 69 -30.22 8.16 -29.26
N PHE A 70 -29.36 8.03 -28.25
CA PHE A 70 -28.98 6.74 -27.66
C PHE A 70 -28.52 6.92 -26.22
N ALA A 71 -28.49 5.83 -25.46
CA ALA A 71 -27.89 5.82 -24.12
C ALA A 71 -26.74 4.81 -24.05
N VAL A 72 -25.66 5.19 -23.39
CA VAL A 72 -24.50 4.34 -23.09
C VAL A 72 -24.56 3.95 -21.62
N HIS A 73 -24.53 2.65 -21.34
CA HIS A 73 -24.54 2.09 -20.00
C HIS A 73 -23.19 1.44 -19.74
N ILE A 74 -22.37 2.04 -18.87
CA ILE A 74 -21.11 1.45 -18.43
C ILE A 74 -21.45 0.39 -17.39
N LEU A 75 -21.29 -0.87 -17.74
CA LEU A 75 -21.76 -1.98 -16.90
C LEU A 75 -20.94 -2.08 -15.61
N ALA A 76 -21.61 -2.46 -14.53
CA ALA A 76 -20.97 -2.79 -13.26
C ALA A 76 -20.41 -4.22 -13.29
N SER A 77 -19.44 -4.51 -12.41
CA SER A 77 -18.70 -5.78 -12.35
C SER A 77 -19.57 -7.02 -12.15
N ASP A 78 -20.83 -6.89 -11.75
CA ASP A 78 -21.79 -7.98 -11.54
C ASP A 78 -22.76 -8.17 -12.72
N GLN A 79 -22.53 -7.51 -13.86
CA GLN A 79 -23.45 -7.47 -15.01
C GLN A 79 -22.93 -8.21 -16.26
N ASP A 80 -22.12 -9.24 -16.09
CA ASP A 80 -21.55 -10.04 -17.20
C ASP A 80 -22.60 -10.86 -17.95
N GLU A 81 -23.61 -11.39 -17.25
CA GLU A 81 -24.77 -12.03 -17.87
C GLU A 81 -25.50 -11.07 -18.81
N LEU A 82 -25.65 -9.82 -18.40
CA LEU A 82 -26.27 -8.76 -19.18
C LEU A 82 -25.40 -8.41 -20.40
N ALA A 83 -24.08 -8.27 -20.22
CA ALA A 83 -23.13 -8.06 -21.30
C ALA A 83 -23.20 -9.18 -22.36
N ASN A 84 -23.23 -10.44 -21.91
CA ASN A 84 -23.38 -11.62 -22.77
C ASN A 84 -24.71 -11.63 -23.51
N ARG A 85 -25.81 -11.31 -22.80
CA ARG A 85 -27.16 -11.23 -23.38
C ARG A 85 -27.19 -10.24 -24.55
N PHE A 86 -26.65 -9.05 -24.36
CA PHE A 86 -26.66 -8.00 -25.38
C PHE A 86 -25.62 -8.18 -26.49
N ALA A 87 -24.59 -9.01 -26.28
CA ALA A 87 -23.67 -9.46 -27.32
C ALA A 87 -24.23 -10.61 -28.18
N SER A 88 -25.21 -11.35 -27.65
CA SER A 88 -25.81 -12.51 -28.31
C SER A 88 -26.78 -12.16 -29.46
N ARG A 89 -27.29 -13.20 -30.13
CA ARG A 89 -28.30 -13.10 -31.21
C ARG A 89 -29.74 -13.43 -30.75
N ILE A 90 -30.00 -13.43 -29.44
CA ILE A 90 -31.35 -13.64 -28.89
C ILE A 90 -32.31 -12.57 -29.44
N GLU A 91 -33.56 -12.95 -29.72
CA GLU A 91 -34.58 -12.06 -30.29
C GLU A 91 -35.01 -10.96 -29.32
N ASP A 92 -35.37 -11.29 -28.07
CA ASP A 92 -35.75 -10.31 -27.05
C ASP A 92 -34.67 -10.11 -25.97
N LYS A 93 -33.80 -9.13 -26.20
CA LYS A 93 -32.74 -8.74 -25.27
C LYS A 93 -33.23 -7.95 -24.05
N PHE A 94 -34.46 -7.47 -24.06
CA PHE A 94 -34.99 -6.61 -23.00
C PHE A 94 -36.03 -7.29 -22.11
N ALA A 95 -36.50 -8.49 -22.44
CA ALA A 95 -37.42 -9.27 -21.61
C ALA A 95 -36.99 -9.28 -20.12
N GLY A 96 -37.91 -8.86 -19.25
CA GLY A 96 -37.73 -8.81 -17.79
C GLY A 96 -36.93 -7.61 -17.26
N LEU A 97 -36.49 -6.68 -18.10
CA LEU A 97 -35.83 -5.45 -17.69
C LEU A 97 -36.84 -4.29 -17.60
N ASP A 98 -36.68 -3.44 -16.59
CA ASP A 98 -37.36 -2.15 -16.53
C ASP A 98 -36.56 -1.11 -17.33
N ILE A 99 -37.10 -0.71 -18.49
CA ILE A 99 -36.38 0.08 -19.49
C ILE A 99 -36.88 1.52 -19.63
N GLY A 100 -37.88 1.93 -18.86
CA GLY A 100 -38.55 3.23 -19.01
C GLY A 100 -39.41 3.36 -20.28
N ALA A 101 -40.34 4.31 -20.26
CA ALA A 101 -41.32 4.53 -21.34
C ALA A 101 -40.85 5.52 -22.42
N GLU A 102 -40.02 6.50 -22.05
CA GLU A 102 -39.59 7.59 -22.93
C GLU A 102 -38.07 7.58 -23.13
N GLY A 103 -37.62 8.02 -24.30
CA GLY A 103 -36.20 8.07 -24.66
C GLY A 103 -35.54 6.70 -24.90
N PRO A 104 -34.20 6.67 -25.00
CA PRO A 104 -33.44 5.43 -25.12
C PRO A 104 -33.67 4.49 -23.92
N PRO A 105 -33.82 3.17 -24.13
CA PRO A 105 -34.04 2.20 -23.06
C PRO A 105 -33.00 2.30 -21.94
N ASN A 106 -33.44 2.41 -20.69
CA ASN A 106 -32.57 2.48 -19.51
C ASN A 106 -32.21 1.07 -19.01
N ILE A 107 -30.95 0.83 -18.68
CA ILE A 107 -30.51 -0.38 -17.98
C ILE A 107 -30.05 -0.01 -16.58
N GLN A 108 -30.78 -0.52 -15.58
CA GLN A 108 -30.55 -0.23 -14.17
C GLN A 108 -29.26 -0.84 -13.62
N GLY A 109 -28.75 -0.22 -12.55
CA GLY A 109 -27.68 -0.78 -11.72
C GLY A 109 -26.28 -0.74 -12.33
N CYS A 110 -26.11 -0.03 -13.45
CA CYS A 110 -24.84 0.19 -14.13
C CYS A 110 -23.88 1.06 -13.29
N SER A 111 -22.59 1.05 -13.61
CA SER A 111 -21.58 1.93 -13.00
C SER A 111 -21.86 3.40 -13.32
N ALA A 112 -22.20 3.67 -14.57
CA ALA A 112 -22.65 4.99 -15.04
C ALA A 112 -23.53 4.86 -16.29
N ARG A 113 -24.34 5.88 -16.53
CA ARG A 113 -25.22 6.01 -17.70
C ARG A 113 -25.05 7.39 -18.32
N LEU A 114 -25.00 7.43 -19.64
CA LEU A 114 -24.93 8.68 -20.42
C LEU A 114 -26.04 8.67 -21.48
N VAL A 115 -26.85 9.72 -21.53
CA VAL A 115 -27.85 9.92 -22.58
C VAL A 115 -27.29 10.90 -23.60
N CYS A 116 -27.34 10.53 -24.87
CA CYS A 116 -26.67 11.24 -25.95
C CYS A 116 -27.61 11.57 -27.11
N THR A 117 -27.37 12.71 -27.75
CA THR A 117 -27.87 13.01 -29.11
C THR A 117 -26.77 12.71 -30.13
N THR A 118 -27.09 12.01 -31.21
CA THR A 118 -26.13 11.72 -32.28
C THR A 118 -25.74 13.01 -33.01
N ARG A 119 -24.45 13.35 -32.98
CA ARG A 119 -23.91 14.57 -33.61
C ARG A 119 -23.28 14.28 -34.96
N HIS A 120 -22.46 13.23 -35.05
CA HIS A 120 -21.77 12.84 -36.27
C HIS A 120 -21.68 11.32 -36.43
N LEU A 121 -21.71 10.88 -37.69
CA LEU A 121 -21.45 9.51 -38.11
C LEU A 121 -20.27 9.52 -39.08
N TYR A 122 -19.23 8.74 -38.80
CA TYR A 122 -18.04 8.64 -39.64
C TYR A 122 -17.83 7.21 -40.16
N GLU A 123 -17.36 7.14 -41.39
CA GLU A 123 -16.90 5.92 -42.05
C GLU A 123 -15.58 5.43 -41.45
N GLY A 124 -15.60 4.30 -40.75
CA GLY A 124 -14.44 3.70 -40.07
C GLY A 124 -13.94 2.40 -40.70
N GLY A 125 -14.26 2.14 -41.96
CA GLY A 125 -14.01 0.86 -42.64
C GLY A 125 -15.22 -0.08 -42.53
N ASP A 126 -15.06 -1.24 -41.90
CA ASP A 126 -16.16 -2.18 -41.64
C ASP A 126 -17.07 -1.77 -40.45
N HIS A 127 -16.73 -0.67 -39.78
CA HIS A 127 -17.49 -0.07 -38.69
C HIS A 127 -17.91 1.38 -39.02
N VAL A 128 -18.98 1.83 -38.37
CA VAL A 128 -19.38 3.24 -38.28
C VAL A 128 -18.96 3.77 -36.92
N ILE A 129 -18.25 4.90 -36.89
CA ILE A 129 -17.91 5.61 -35.66
C ILE A 129 -19.02 6.63 -35.40
N MET A 130 -19.67 6.52 -34.24
CA MET A 130 -20.74 7.41 -33.83
C MET A 130 -20.22 8.36 -32.76
N VAL A 131 -20.37 9.66 -32.98
CA VAL A 131 -20.06 10.70 -32.00
C VAL A 131 -21.36 11.26 -31.45
N GLY A 132 -21.56 11.11 -30.14
CA GLY A 132 -22.73 11.62 -29.42
C GLY A 132 -22.35 12.80 -28.53
N GLU A 133 -23.24 13.78 -28.45
CA GLU A 133 -23.19 14.84 -27.44
C GLU A 133 -23.99 14.40 -26.22
N VAL A 134 -23.35 14.40 -25.05
CA VAL A 134 -23.96 13.99 -23.79
C VAL A 134 -24.88 15.09 -23.30
N ILE A 135 -26.17 14.78 -23.17
CA ILE A 135 -27.20 15.72 -22.72
C ILE A 135 -27.63 15.48 -21.27
N ASP A 136 -27.41 14.26 -20.76
CA ASP A 136 -27.70 13.87 -19.37
C ASP A 136 -26.81 12.69 -18.96
N TYR A 137 -26.50 12.55 -17.66
CA TYR A 137 -25.69 11.44 -17.15
C TYR A 137 -25.95 11.15 -15.67
N GLU A 138 -25.76 9.88 -15.29
CA GLU A 138 -25.86 9.36 -13.93
C GLU A 138 -24.62 8.50 -13.62
N SER A 139 -24.16 8.48 -12.37
CA SER A 139 -23.01 7.66 -11.94
C SER A 139 -23.23 7.17 -10.52
N ASP A 140 -23.13 5.85 -10.33
CA ASP A 140 -23.38 5.18 -9.05
C ASP A 140 -22.08 4.73 -8.36
N GLY A 141 -20.91 4.97 -8.98
CA GLY A 141 -19.59 4.67 -8.40
C GLY A 141 -19.27 3.17 -8.24
N LYS A 142 -20.11 2.28 -8.78
CA LYS A 142 -19.84 0.83 -8.77
C LYS A 142 -18.61 0.48 -9.63
N PRO A 143 -17.79 -0.51 -9.25
CA PRO A 143 -16.69 -0.96 -10.10
C PRO A 143 -17.19 -1.39 -11.49
N PRO A 144 -16.56 -0.94 -12.59
CA PRO A 144 -17.01 -1.29 -13.93
C PRO A 144 -16.62 -2.72 -14.32
N LEU A 145 -17.43 -3.34 -15.17
CA LEU A 145 -17.10 -4.60 -15.84
C LEU A 145 -15.98 -4.35 -16.86
N LEU A 146 -14.90 -5.11 -16.76
CA LEU A 146 -13.75 -5.00 -17.68
C LEU A 146 -13.72 -6.16 -18.67
N PHE A 147 -13.23 -5.90 -19.87
CA PHE A 147 -12.97 -6.92 -20.89
C PHE A 147 -11.50 -6.84 -21.33
N HIS A 148 -10.80 -7.96 -21.25
CA HIS A 148 -9.40 -8.08 -21.61
C HIS A 148 -9.11 -9.46 -22.19
N GLY A 149 -8.31 -9.53 -23.26
CA GLY A 149 -7.87 -10.80 -23.83
C GLY A 149 -8.99 -11.70 -24.38
N GLY A 150 -10.18 -11.15 -24.65
CA GLY A 150 -11.33 -11.92 -25.15
C GLY A 150 -12.24 -12.51 -24.07
N ALA A 151 -12.05 -12.13 -22.80
CA ALA A 151 -12.90 -12.56 -21.68
C ALA A 151 -13.32 -11.36 -20.82
N TYR A 152 -14.50 -11.45 -20.19
CA TYR A 152 -14.84 -10.56 -19.09
C TYR A 152 -13.90 -10.84 -17.91
N ALA A 153 -13.45 -9.79 -17.27
CA ALA A 153 -12.53 -9.86 -16.15
C ALA A 153 -13.22 -10.30 -14.84
N ASP A 154 -14.29 -11.09 -14.89
CA ASP A 154 -14.99 -11.66 -13.72
C ASP A 154 -14.21 -12.79 -13.03
N ARG A 155 -12.95 -12.95 -13.42
CA ARG A 155 -11.93 -13.70 -12.70
C ARG A 155 -10.67 -12.89 -12.40
N VAL A 156 -10.71 -11.57 -12.57
CA VAL A 156 -9.73 -10.62 -12.03
C VAL A 156 -10.34 -9.76 -10.90
N ALA A 157 -11.67 -9.74 -10.77
CA ALA A 157 -12.38 -9.21 -9.59
C ALA A 157 -12.77 -10.29 -8.55
N ARG A 158 -12.29 -11.53 -8.66
CA ARG A 158 -12.06 -12.39 -7.49
C ARG A 158 -10.60 -12.25 -7.16
N THR A 159 -10.33 -11.38 -6.19
CA THR A 159 -9.02 -11.28 -5.55
C THR A 159 -7.89 -11.23 -6.60
N MET A 160 -7.28 -10.05 -6.79
CA MET A 160 -5.85 -10.06 -6.44
C MET A 160 -5.83 -10.95 -5.21
N SER A 161 -5.18 -12.12 -5.23
CA SER A 161 -4.56 -12.54 -3.98
C SER A 161 -3.98 -11.22 -3.53
N GLU A 162 -4.58 -10.56 -2.54
CA GLU A 162 -3.89 -9.53 -1.82
C GLU A 162 -2.72 -10.39 -1.39
N VAL A 163 -1.63 -10.33 -2.16
CA VAL A 163 -0.32 -10.65 -1.66
C VAL A 163 -0.36 -9.71 -0.48
N PRO A 164 -0.63 -10.26 0.73
CA PRO A 164 -1.05 -9.41 1.84
C PRO A 164 0.01 -8.32 1.93
N PRO A 165 -0.36 -7.06 2.15
CA PRO A 165 0.60 -5.98 1.97
C PRO A 165 1.88 -6.35 2.76
N PRO A 166 3.08 -6.18 2.16
CA PRO A 166 4.34 -6.69 2.74
C PRO A 166 4.60 -6.19 4.16
N VAL A 167 3.91 -5.11 4.53
CA VAL A 167 3.80 -4.59 5.87
C VAL A 167 2.33 -4.30 6.15
N LEU A 168 1.81 -4.76 7.29
CA LEU A 168 0.50 -4.38 7.82
C LEU A 168 0.65 -3.11 8.66
N TYR A 169 -0.37 -2.25 8.61
CA TYR A 169 -0.43 -1.02 9.40
C TYR A 169 -1.81 -0.95 10.07
N ALA A 170 -1.85 -0.97 11.39
CA ALA A 170 -3.07 -0.87 12.18
C ALA A 170 -2.91 0.22 13.25
N VAL A 171 -3.98 0.96 13.53
CA VAL A 171 -3.97 2.03 14.54
C VAL A 171 -5.01 1.72 15.60
N GLU A 172 -4.58 1.81 16.87
CA GLU A 172 -5.45 1.74 18.03
C GLU A 172 -5.20 2.95 18.93
N GLY A 173 -6.14 3.90 18.95
CA GLY A 173 -5.95 5.17 19.62
C GLY A 173 -4.75 5.93 19.06
N ARG A 174 -3.76 6.20 19.90
CA ARG A 174 -2.53 6.95 19.55
C ARG A 174 -1.33 6.05 19.24
N ILE A 175 -1.56 4.75 19.01
CA ILE A 175 -0.52 3.75 18.79
C ILE A 175 -0.71 3.14 17.41
N ALA A 176 0.35 3.15 16.59
CA ALA A 176 0.39 2.43 15.34
C ALA A 176 1.15 1.10 15.51
N THR A 177 0.58 0.00 15.04
CA THR A 177 1.24 -1.30 14.94
C THR A 177 1.66 -1.53 13.49
N ILE A 178 2.95 -1.74 13.28
CA ILE A 178 3.57 -2.06 11.99
C ILE A 178 4.04 -3.52 12.05
N SER A 179 3.46 -4.39 11.22
CA SER A 179 3.86 -5.81 11.15
C SER A 179 4.49 -6.16 9.81
N LEU A 180 5.72 -6.68 9.80
CA LEU A 180 6.28 -7.29 8.59
C LEU A 180 5.48 -8.55 8.23
N ASN A 181 5.10 -8.71 6.97
CA ASN A 181 4.08 -9.69 6.58
C ASN A 181 4.51 -10.57 5.39
N ARG A 182 5.66 -11.23 5.57
CA ARG A 182 6.19 -12.28 4.71
C ARG A 182 6.60 -13.50 5.55
N PRO A 183 5.67 -14.09 6.34
CA PRO A 183 5.99 -15.17 7.29
C PRO A 183 6.66 -16.39 6.63
N GLU A 184 6.34 -16.66 5.37
CA GLU A 184 6.94 -17.72 4.55
C GLU A 184 8.44 -17.55 4.30
N THR A 185 8.95 -16.33 4.37
CA THR A 185 10.38 -16.01 4.33
C THR A 185 10.94 -15.62 5.70
N ARG A 186 10.14 -15.76 6.76
CA ARG A 186 10.40 -15.18 8.09
C ARG A 186 10.70 -13.68 7.98
N ASN A 187 9.87 -12.98 7.21
CA ASN A 187 9.92 -11.53 7.05
C ASN A 187 11.27 -11.01 6.53
N ALA A 188 11.82 -11.66 5.50
CA ALA A 188 13.05 -11.21 4.87
C ALA A 188 12.86 -9.83 4.20
N LEU A 189 13.83 -8.93 4.37
CA LEU A 189 13.82 -7.58 3.82
C LEU A 189 14.14 -7.62 2.31
N SER A 190 13.11 -7.84 1.50
CA SER A 190 13.11 -7.62 0.06
C SER A 190 12.80 -6.16 -0.28
N GLU A 191 13.04 -5.74 -1.52
CA GLU A 191 12.72 -4.37 -1.99
C GLU A 191 11.26 -3.95 -1.69
N GLU A 192 10.28 -4.84 -1.87
CA GLU A 192 8.87 -4.55 -1.56
C GLU A 192 8.64 -4.32 -0.05
N VAL A 193 9.29 -5.11 0.82
CA VAL A 193 9.17 -4.99 2.27
C VAL A 193 9.87 -3.73 2.75
N ILE A 194 11.06 -3.44 2.21
CA ILE A 194 11.82 -2.21 2.50
C ILE A 194 10.99 -0.98 2.14
N GLY A 195 10.44 -0.94 0.93
CA GLY A 195 9.61 0.16 0.46
C GLY A 195 8.38 0.39 1.33
N ALA A 196 7.65 -0.67 1.65
CA ALA A 196 6.45 -0.58 2.48
C ALA A 196 6.75 -0.25 3.95
N LEU A 197 7.83 -0.78 4.53
CA LEU A 197 8.25 -0.46 5.89
C LEU A 197 8.64 1.01 6.01
N VAL A 198 9.44 1.53 5.07
CA VAL A 198 9.82 2.95 5.07
C VAL A 198 8.58 3.83 4.96
N ALA A 199 7.66 3.51 4.06
CA ALA A 199 6.41 4.27 3.89
C ALA A 199 5.54 4.25 5.16
N ALA A 200 5.42 3.09 5.83
CA ALA A 200 4.68 2.94 7.08
C ALA A 200 5.30 3.74 8.24
N LEU A 201 6.62 3.72 8.36
CA LEU A 201 7.35 4.51 9.37
C LEU A 201 7.22 6.01 9.13
N GLU A 202 7.33 6.45 7.87
CA GLU A 202 7.17 7.86 7.50
C GLU A 202 5.74 8.35 7.72
N ALA A 203 4.74 7.52 7.42
CA ALA A 203 3.34 7.82 7.70
C ALA A 203 3.08 7.97 9.21
N ALA A 204 3.58 7.04 10.03
CA ALA A 204 3.45 7.12 11.48
C ALA A 204 4.15 8.36 12.08
N ASP A 205 5.32 8.73 11.56
CA ASP A 205 6.04 9.91 12.05
C ASP A 205 5.37 11.23 11.65
N ALA A 206 4.72 11.27 10.48
CA ALA A 206 4.04 12.46 9.98
C ALA A 206 2.66 12.68 10.64
N ASP A 207 2.04 11.63 11.17
CA ASP A 207 0.72 11.68 11.78
C ASP A 207 0.79 12.28 13.21
N PRO A 208 0.16 13.44 13.48
CA PRO A 208 0.15 14.06 14.81
C PRO A 208 -0.67 13.25 15.85
N ASP A 209 -1.51 12.32 15.41
CA ASP A 209 -2.30 11.48 16.29
C ASP A 209 -1.57 10.22 16.77
N ILE A 210 -0.38 9.96 16.23
CA ILE A 210 0.47 8.82 16.65
C ILE A 210 1.58 9.29 17.60
N ASP A 211 1.61 8.66 18.77
CA ASP A 211 2.59 8.89 19.84
C ASP A 211 3.61 7.77 19.98
N CYS A 212 3.26 6.56 19.52
CA CYS A 212 4.14 5.41 19.63
C CYS A 212 3.87 4.39 18.51
N VAL A 213 4.91 3.70 18.09
CA VAL A 213 4.84 2.60 17.14
C VAL A 213 5.23 1.30 17.82
N VAL A 214 4.47 0.23 17.59
CA VAL A 214 4.89 -1.15 17.86
C VAL A 214 5.30 -1.80 16.53
N LEU A 215 6.56 -2.24 16.42
CA LEU A 215 7.08 -2.94 15.25
C LEU A 215 7.23 -4.44 15.56
N THR A 216 6.63 -5.29 14.74
CA THR A 216 6.67 -6.76 14.90
C THR A 216 6.76 -7.46 13.54
N GLY A 217 6.82 -8.80 13.56
CA GLY A 217 6.73 -9.65 12.37
C GLY A 217 5.61 -10.67 12.51
N GLU A 218 4.84 -10.87 11.43
CA GLU A 218 3.83 -11.91 11.33
C GLU A 218 4.46 -13.31 11.28
N GLY A 219 3.73 -14.28 11.82
CA GLY A 219 4.16 -15.68 11.85
C GLY A 219 5.30 -15.98 12.82
N PRO A 220 6.20 -16.94 12.51
CA PRO A 220 7.10 -17.54 13.50
C PRO A 220 8.39 -16.75 13.74
N GLY A 221 8.54 -15.53 13.22
CA GLY A 221 9.78 -14.78 13.37
C GLY A 221 9.61 -13.29 13.10
N PHE A 222 10.45 -12.49 13.75
CA PHE A 222 10.50 -11.05 13.57
C PHE A 222 11.02 -10.68 12.18
N CYS A 223 12.27 -11.01 11.87
CA CYS A 223 12.92 -10.74 10.58
C CYS A 223 14.19 -11.59 10.41
N SER A 224 14.28 -12.34 9.31
CA SER A 224 15.45 -13.16 8.96
C SER A 224 16.60 -12.41 8.28
N GLY A 225 16.44 -11.10 8.05
CA GLY A 225 17.43 -10.24 7.41
C GLY A 225 17.21 -10.06 5.91
N GLY A 226 18.27 -9.75 5.17
CA GLY A 226 18.19 -9.51 3.72
C GLY A 226 17.74 -10.75 2.94
N ASN A 227 16.97 -10.54 1.87
CA ASN A 227 16.52 -11.64 1.01
C ASN A 227 17.68 -12.20 0.17
N ILE A 228 18.25 -13.35 0.59
CA ILE A 228 19.40 -13.98 -0.07
C ILE A 228 19.13 -14.33 -1.54
N LYS A 229 17.89 -14.70 -1.90
CA LYS A 229 17.55 -15.00 -3.30
C LYS A 229 17.66 -13.74 -4.16
N GLN A 230 17.18 -12.60 -3.66
CA GLN A 230 17.30 -11.31 -4.32
C GLN A 230 18.77 -10.87 -4.43
N ILE A 231 19.54 -10.99 -3.34
CA ILE A 231 20.97 -10.67 -3.35
C ILE A 231 21.72 -11.51 -4.39
N LYS A 232 21.43 -12.80 -4.48
CA LYS A 232 22.03 -13.68 -5.49
C LYS A 232 21.64 -13.26 -6.91
N ALA A 233 20.38 -12.90 -7.15
CA ALA A 233 19.92 -12.45 -8.46
C ALA A 233 20.66 -11.17 -8.89
N LEU A 234 20.81 -10.18 -8.00
CA LEU A 234 21.50 -8.92 -8.31
C LEU A 234 23.00 -9.11 -8.58
N THR A 235 23.67 -9.98 -7.81
CA THR A 235 25.13 -10.13 -7.86
C THR A 235 25.62 -11.15 -8.88
N ALA A 236 24.97 -12.33 -8.96
CA ALA A 236 25.44 -13.44 -9.77
C ALA A 236 24.71 -13.59 -11.11
N GLU A 237 23.49 -13.05 -11.23
CA GLU A 237 22.64 -13.27 -12.42
C GLU A 237 22.55 -11.99 -13.27
N GLN A 238 22.34 -10.83 -12.63
CA GLN A 238 22.22 -9.53 -13.30
C GLN A 238 23.57 -8.82 -13.55
N HIS A 239 24.67 -9.35 -13.02
CA HIS A 239 26.04 -8.84 -13.24
C HIS A 239 26.18 -7.32 -12.97
N MET A 240 25.53 -6.82 -11.91
CA MET A 240 25.66 -5.42 -11.52
C MET A 240 27.12 -5.06 -11.24
N SER A 241 27.56 -3.89 -11.72
CA SER A 241 28.85 -3.32 -11.34
C SER A 241 28.89 -2.94 -9.85
N ALA A 242 30.10 -2.80 -9.30
CA ALA A 242 30.28 -2.37 -7.92
C ALA A 242 29.57 -1.03 -7.61
N MET A 243 29.61 -0.06 -8.54
CA MET A 243 28.93 1.22 -8.39
C MET A 243 27.39 1.09 -8.39
N GLN A 244 26.85 0.20 -9.23
CA GLN A 244 25.40 -0.05 -9.24
C GLN A 244 24.95 -0.72 -7.94
N LEU A 245 25.73 -1.66 -7.41
CA LEU A 245 25.42 -2.35 -6.16
C LEU A 245 25.54 -1.39 -4.97
N GLU A 246 26.56 -0.53 -4.93
CA GLU A 246 26.69 0.53 -3.93
C GLU A 246 25.46 1.45 -3.93
N ASN A 247 25.04 1.92 -5.11
CA ASN A 247 23.85 2.76 -5.24
C ASN A 247 22.57 2.01 -4.82
N TRP A 248 22.46 0.72 -5.13
CA TRP A 248 21.34 -0.12 -4.71
C TRP A 248 21.23 -0.19 -3.18
N TYR A 249 22.34 -0.43 -2.46
CA TYR A 249 22.31 -0.39 -0.99
C TYR A 249 21.83 0.95 -0.44
N LYS A 250 22.35 2.07 -0.98
CA LYS A 250 21.99 3.44 -0.58
C LYS A 250 20.52 3.79 -0.83
N THR A 251 19.93 3.23 -1.89
CA THR A 251 18.56 3.52 -2.33
C THR A 251 17.54 2.46 -1.90
N GLN A 252 17.99 1.37 -1.27
CA GLN A 252 17.14 0.30 -0.74
C GLN A 252 17.31 0.18 0.77
N ILE A 253 17.97 -0.86 1.25
CA ILE A 253 17.99 -1.26 2.66
C ILE A 253 18.47 -0.13 3.59
N GLN A 254 19.42 0.71 3.15
CA GLN A 254 19.94 1.83 3.96
C GLN A 254 18.95 2.98 4.14
N ARG A 255 17.81 2.97 3.43
CA ARG A 255 16.70 3.89 3.74
C ARG A 255 16.10 3.60 5.11
N ILE A 256 16.05 2.34 5.54
CA ILE A 256 15.49 1.95 6.85
C ILE A 256 16.26 2.62 8.01
N PRO A 257 17.59 2.43 8.19
CA PRO A 257 18.31 3.06 9.29
C PRO A 257 18.22 4.58 9.23
N LEU A 258 18.24 5.18 8.04
CA LEU A 258 18.12 6.63 7.88
C LEU A 258 16.73 7.16 8.27
N THR A 259 15.66 6.45 7.91
CA THR A 259 14.28 6.79 8.32
C THR A 259 14.10 6.57 9.81
N MET A 260 14.56 5.44 10.36
CA MET A 260 14.51 5.17 11.81
C MET A 260 15.27 6.23 12.60
N GLU A 261 16.47 6.64 12.16
CA GLU A 261 17.26 7.70 12.79
C GLU A 261 16.51 9.04 12.78
N ARG A 262 15.92 9.39 11.63
CA ARG A 262 15.07 10.57 11.47
C ARG A 262 13.69 10.46 12.09
N MET A 263 13.24 9.33 12.60
CA MET A 263 11.90 9.23 13.18
C MET A 263 11.85 9.89 14.56
N SER A 264 10.83 10.72 14.83
CA SER A 264 10.57 11.38 16.10
C SER A 264 9.60 10.62 17.01
N VAL A 265 8.68 9.85 16.44
CA VAL A 265 7.78 8.94 17.18
C VAL A 265 8.58 7.75 17.73
N PRO A 266 8.52 7.42 19.04
CA PRO A 266 9.13 6.22 19.60
C PRO A 266 8.65 4.91 18.97
N VAL A 267 9.56 3.97 18.78
CA VAL A 267 9.33 2.64 18.20
C VAL A 267 9.71 1.56 19.22
N ILE A 268 8.77 0.68 19.51
CA ILE A 268 8.93 -0.49 20.38
C ILE A 268 8.97 -1.73 19.50
N ALA A 269 10.08 -2.47 19.52
CA ALA A 269 10.17 -3.76 18.86
C ALA A 269 9.59 -4.88 19.73
N ALA A 270 8.66 -5.65 19.17
CA ALA A 270 8.13 -6.88 19.75
C ALA A 270 8.71 -8.08 18.99
N ILE A 271 9.74 -8.71 19.54
CA ILE A 271 10.58 -9.66 18.79
C ILE A 271 10.25 -11.10 19.19
N ARG A 272 9.74 -11.88 18.24
CA ARG A 272 9.58 -13.35 18.36
C ARG A 272 10.50 -14.07 17.39
N GLY A 273 10.90 -15.29 17.73
CA GLY A 273 11.71 -16.12 16.84
C GLY A 273 12.95 -15.39 16.30
N HIS A 274 13.16 -15.41 14.99
CA HIS A 274 14.42 -14.96 14.38
C HIS A 274 14.48 -13.44 14.19
N ALA A 275 15.54 -12.81 14.70
CA ALA A 275 15.99 -11.45 14.38
C ALA A 275 17.47 -11.51 13.93
N ILE A 276 17.71 -11.76 12.63
CA ILE A 276 19.02 -12.18 12.11
C ILE A 276 19.51 -11.24 11.02
N GLY A 277 20.81 -10.95 11.00
CA GLY A 277 21.44 -10.03 10.04
C GLY A 277 20.74 -8.67 10.06
N ALA A 278 20.27 -8.19 8.91
CA ALA A 278 19.50 -6.95 8.82
C ALA A 278 18.23 -6.93 9.71
N GLY A 279 17.70 -8.08 10.13
CA GLY A 279 16.62 -8.16 11.12
C GLY A 279 17.09 -7.87 12.55
N CYS A 280 18.33 -8.24 12.89
CA CYS A 280 18.99 -7.84 14.13
C CYS A 280 19.34 -6.34 14.11
N ASP A 281 19.78 -5.84 12.95
CA ASP A 281 20.00 -4.39 12.73
C ASP A 281 18.69 -3.63 12.95
N LEU A 282 17.58 -4.08 12.34
CA LEU A 282 16.27 -3.46 12.48
C LEU A 282 15.79 -3.44 13.94
N ALA A 283 15.96 -4.54 14.67
CA ALA A 283 15.67 -4.57 16.10
C ALA A 283 16.51 -3.51 16.85
N SER A 284 17.80 -3.41 16.54
CA SER A 284 18.73 -2.44 17.14
C SER A 284 18.40 -0.98 16.83
N MET A 285 17.62 -0.70 15.78
CA MET A 285 17.15 0.65 15.42
C MET A 285 15.97 1.14 16.27
N CYS A 286 15.19 0.22 16.85
CA CYS A 286 14.03 0.56 17.68
C CYS A 286 14.49 1.17 19.01
N ASP A 287 13.64 1.94 19.70
CA ASP A 287 14.02 2.63 20.94
C ASP A 287 13.93 1.67 22.14
N ILE A 288 12.82 0.94 22.24
CA ILE A 288 12.59 -0.12 23.23
C ILE A 288 12.51 -1.46 22.48
N ARG A 289 13.06 -2.52 23.07
CA ARG A 289 13.07 -3.86 22.48
C ARG A 289 12.65 -4.86 23.55
N ILE A 290 11.57 -5.59 23.32
CA ILE A 290 11.17 -6.73 24.13
C ILE A 290 11.17 -8.00 23.29
N ALA A 291 11.43 -9.14 23.92
CA ALA A 291 11.55 -10.42 23.24
C ALA A 291 10.62 -11.47 23.82
N ALA A 292 10.12 -12.35 22.96
CA ALA A 292 9.57 -13.62 23.39
C ALA A 292 10.70 -14.55 23.84
N GLU A 293 10.39 -15.53 24.69
CA GLU A 293 11.33 -16.58 25.13
C GLU A 293 11.98 -17.34 23.96
N ASP A 294 11.26 -17.47 22.83
CA ASP A 294 11.73 -18.14 21.62
C ASP A 294 12.60 -17.26 20.71
N ALA A 295 12.86 -16.01 21.09
CA ALA A 295 13.63 -15.09 20.26
C ALA A 295 15.11 -15.48 20.16
N VAL A 296 15.67 -15.31 18.97
CA VAL A 296 17.06 -15.61 18.64
C VAL A 296 17.64 -14.50 17.77
N PHE A 297 18.82 -14.02 18.16
CA PHE A 297 19.51 -12.90 17.52
C PHE A 297 20.86 -13.34 16.96
N ALA A 298 21.25 -12.83 15.79
CA ALA A 298 22.59 -13.05 15.24
C ALA A 298 22.99 -11.96 14.23
N GLU A 299 24.24 -11.52 14.31
CA GLU A 299 24.90 -10.68 13.31
C GLU A 299 25.62 -11.56 12.29
N SER A 300 24.85 -12.24 11.43
CA SER A 300 25.36 -13.36 10.63
C SER A 300 26.02 -12.98 9.28
N PHE A 301 26.26 -11.68 9.02
CA PHE A 301 26.70 -11.17 7.72
C PHE A 301 27.99 -11.85 7.19
N LEU A 302 28.99 -12.11 8.06
CA LEU A 302 30.23 -12.76 7.65
C LEU A 302 30.03 -14.21 7.17
N ARG A 303 28.97 -14.90 7.62
CA ARG A 303 28.64 -16.27 7.17
C ARG A 303 28.26 -16.32 5.69
N VAL A 304 27.80 -15.20 5.14
CA VAL A 304 27.44 -15.04 3.72
C VAL A 304 28.42 -14.14 2.97
N GLY A 305 29.60 -13.87 3.55
CA GLY A 305 30.70 -13.17 2.88
C GLY A 305 30.52 -11.66 2.73
N ILE A 306 29.66 -11.05 3.56
CA ILE A 306 29.40 -9.60 3.55
C ILE A 306 29.52 -9.01 4.96
N ILE A 307 29.35 -7.69 5.08
CA ILE A 307 29.51 -6.94 6.33
C ILE A 307 28.14 -6.52 6.90
N PRO A 308 28.03 -6.25 8.23
CA PRO A 308 26.84 -5.65 8.85
C PRO A 308 26.67 -4.16 8.47
N GLY A 309 26.43 -3.93 7.18
CA GLY A 309 26.39 -2.62 6.52
C GLY A 309 25.03 -1.92 6.57
N ASP A 310 24.02 -2.56 7.16
CA ASP A 310 22.64 -2.05 7.20
C ASP A 310 22.35 -1.23 8.49
N GLY A 311 23.39 -1.00 9.31
CA GLY A 311 23.34 -0.19 10.53
C GLY A 311 23.83 -0.92 11.78
N GLY A 312 23.92 -2.26 11.75
CA GLY A 312 24.33 -3.09 12.88
C GLY A 312 25.72 -2.73 13.42
N ALA A 313 26.71 -2.56 12.52
CA ALA A 313 28.07 -2.14 12.88
C ALA A 313 28.13 -0.80 13.65
N TRP A 314 27.14 0.07 13.46
CA TRP A 314 27.04 1.35 14.13
C TRP A 314 26.28 1.25 15.45
N LEU A 315 25.11 0.61 15.43
CA LEU A 315 24.18 0.62 16.56
C LEU A 315 24.54 -0.41 17.63
N LEU A 316 24.81 -1.66 17.24
CA LEU A 316 24.96 -2.76 18.20
C LEU A 316 26.09 -2.53 19.23
N PRO A 317 27.30 -2.03 18.85
CA PRO A 317 28.36 -1.74 19.82
C PRO A 317 27.97 -0.69 20.87
N ARG A 318 27.06 0.22 20.52
CA ARG A 318 26.53 1.27 21.41
C ARG A 318 25.44 0.74 22.34
N ILE A 319 24.79 -0.36 21.99
CA ILE A 319 23.72 -1.00 22.77
C ILE A 319 24.30 -2.02 23.77
N ILE A 320 25.10 -2.98 23.28
CA ILE A 320 25.58 -4.10 24.11
C ILE A 320 27.06 -4.00 24.50
N GLY A 321 27.71 -2.88 24.13
CA GLY A 321 29.13 -2.66 24.33
C GLY A 321 30.00 -3.31 23.25
N HIS A 322 31.15 -2.68 22.98
CA HIS A 322 32.02 -3.02 21.87
C HIS A 322 32.44 -4.49 21.84
N ALA A 323 32.92 -5.03 22.97
CA ALA A 323 33.44 -6.41 23.01
C ALA A 323 32.40 -7.46 22.61
N ARG A 324 31.16 -7.35 23.13
CA ARG A 324 30.08 -8.29 22.84
C ARG A 324 29.60 -8.17 21.40
N ALA A 325 29.43 -6.94 20.91
CA ALA A 325 29.04 -6.69 19.52
C ALA A 325 30.09 -7.22 18.53
N THR A 326 31.37 -6.94 18.76
CA THR A 326 32.47 -7.48 17.94
C THR A 326 32.48 -9.00 17.95
N GLN A 327 32.32 -9.64 19.11
CA GLN A 327 32.25 -11.10 19.18
C GLN A 327 31.07 -11.64 18.35
N MET A 328 29.88 -11.06 18.51
CA MET A 328 28.68 -11.46 17.78
C MET A 328 28.85 -11.33 16.26
N MET A 329 29.40 -10.20 15.79
CA MET A 329 29.64 -9.93 14.36
C MET A 329 30.76 -10.78 13.75
N LEU A 330 31.88 -10.96 14.45
CA LEU A 330 33.05 -11.67 13.92
C LEU A 330 32.86 -13.19 13.93
N THR A 331 32.08 -13.72 14.89
CA THR A 331 31.78 -15.16 14.98
C THR A 331 30.48 -15.55 14.26
N GLY A 332 29.59 -14.57 14.06
CA GLY A 332 28.21 -14.83 13.63
C GLY A 332 27.49 -15.76 14.60
N GLU A 333 27.80 -15.73 15.90
CA GLU A 333 27.11 -16.55 16.91
C GLU A 333 25.64 -16.15 17.02
N PHE A 334 24.81 -17.14 17.34
CA PHE A 334 23.42 -16.94 17.69
C PHE A 334 23.32 -16.78 19.21
N ILE A 335 22.53 -15.82 19.68
CA ILE A 335 22.22 -15.63 21.09
C ILE A 335 20.71 -15.78 21.30
N ASP A 336 20.33 -16.43 22.40
CA ASP A 336 18.93 -16.57 22.81
C ASP A 336 18.40 -15.31 23.51
N ALA A 337 17.09 -15.26 23.75
CA ALA A 337 16.40 -14.15 24.41
C ALA A 337 17.01 -13.81 25.79
N SER A 338 17.30 -14.82 26.62
CA SER A 338 17.89 -14.59 27.95
C SER A 338 19.31 -14.00 27.87
N LYS A 339 20.13 -14.42 26.91
CA LYS A 339 21.45 -13.82 26.68
C LYS A 339 21.33 -12.41 26.11
N ALA A 340 20.36 -12.17 25.22
CA ALA A 340 20.06 -10.83 24.70
C ALA A 340 19.69 -9.85 25.82
N GLU A 341 18.86 -10.28 26.77
CA GLU A 341 18.50 -9.48 27.96
C GLU A 341 19.71 -9.19 28.84
N ARG A 342 20.52 -10.21 29.18
CA ARG A 342 21.77 -10.01 29.95
C ARG A 342 22.77 -9.09 29.26
N TYR A 343 22.73 -9.03 27.93
CA TYR A 343 23.60 -8.16 27.14
C TYR A 343 23.07 -6.72 27.07
N GLY A 344 21.80 -6.48 27.42
CA GLY A 344 21.11 -5.21 27.26
C GLY A 344 20.58 -4.98 25.84
N LEU A 345 20.55 -6.02 24.99
CA LEU A 345 19.98 -5.92 23.64
C LEU A 345 18.46 -5.76 23.71
N VAL A 346 17.81 -6.47 24.64
CA VAL A 346 16.38 -6.32 24.95
C VAL A 346 16.22 -5.93 26.41
N SER A 347 15.17 -5.17 26.72
CA SER A 347 14.90 -4.70 28.09
C SER A 347 14.12 -5.70 28.93
N GLU A 348 13.40 -6.62 28.29
CA GLU A 348 12.55 -7.61 28.96
C GLU A 348 12.34 -8.82 28.04
N VAL A 349 12.28 -10.02 28.63
CA VAL A 349 11.86 -11.26 27.97
C VAL A 349 10.54 -11.74 28.57
N VAL A 350 9.57 -12.09 27.72
CA VAL A 350 8.22 -12.49 28.12
C VAL A 350 7.75 -13.76 27.41
N PRO A 351 6.74 -14.48 27.93
CA PRO A 351 6.10 -15.58 27.21
C PRO A 351 5.58 -15.12 25.84
N GLY A 352 5.75 -15.96 24.81
CA GLY A 352 5.46 -15.60 23.42
C GLY A 352 3.99 -15.25 23.14
N GLU A 353 3.07 -15.79 23.94
CA GLU A 353 1.63 -15.49 23.89
C GLU A 353 1.30 -14.08 24.41
N THR A 354 2.15 -13.54 25.28
CA THR A 354 1.95 -12.22 25.91
C THR A 354 2.75 -11.11 25.26
N LEU A 355 3.64 -11.43 24.31
CA LEU A 355 4.56 -10.47 23.68
C LEU A 355 3.88 -9.22 23.13
N ILE A 356 2.82 -9.39 22.32
CA ILE A 356 2.13 -8.24 21.70
C ILE A 356 1.35 -7.44 22.74
N ALA A 357 0.66 -8.12 23.67
CA ALA A 357 -0.03 -7.45 24.76
C ALA A 357 0.93 -6.60 25.60
N ARG A 358 2.11 -7.15 25.92
CA ARG A 358 3.15 -6.43 26.65
C ARG A 358 3.71 -5.23 25.87
N ALA A 359 3.94 -5.39 24.56
CA ALA A 359 4.37 -4.27 23.71
C ALA A 359 3.33 -3.14 23.70
N MET A 360 2.05 -3.48 23.61
CA MET A 360 0.94 -2.52 23.65
C MET A 360 0.84 -1.84 25.02
N GLU A 361 1.03 -2.56 26.13
CA GLU A 361 1.10 -1.94 27.47
C GLU A 361 2.22 -0.90 27.56
N LEU A 362 3.42 -1.22 27.06
CA LEU A 362 4.53 -0.27 27.01
C LEU A 362 4.19 0.94 26.12
N ALA A 363 3.56 0.71 24.97
CA ALA A 363 3.14 1.77 24.06
C ALA A 363 2.07 2.68 24.69
N HIS A 364 1.10 2.13 25.42
CA HIS A 364 0.12 2.91 26.18
C HIS A 364 0.76 3.72 27.30
N MET A 365 1.78 3.18 27.98
CA MET A 365 2.55 3.95 28.97
C MET A 365 3.35 5.09 28.33
N VAL A 366 3.76 4.98 27.07
CA VAL A 366 4.36 6.10 26.33
C VAL A 366 3.30 7.12 25.93
N ALA A 367 2.20 6.67 25.33
CA ALA A 367 1.10 7.51 24.82
C ALA A 367 0.27 8.22 25.90
N GLN A 368 0.57 8.02 27.19
CA GLN A 368 -0.06 8.77 28.28
C GLN A 368 0.57 10.16 28.51
N PHE A 369 1.68 10.48 27.86
CA PHE A 369 2.43 11.74 28.03
C PHE A 369 2.18 12.72 26.88
N PRO A 370 2.56 14.01 27.02
CA PRO A 370 2.40 14.99 25.95
C PRO A 370 3.10 14.58 24.64
N PRO A 371 2.41 14.51 23.49
CA PRO A 371 2.97 14.08 22.21
C PRO A 371 4.26 14.81 21.81
N ALA A 372 4.27 16.14 21.96
CA ALA A 372 5.44 16.96 21.66
C ALA A 372 6.62 16.64 22.58
N ALA A 373 6.37 16.43 23.89
CA ALA A 373 7.42 16.11 24.86
C ALA A 373 8.03 14.72 24.59
N ILE A 374 7.22 13.73 24.24
CA ILE A 374 7.67 12.39 23.85
C ILE A 374 8.65 12.48 22.67
N ARG A 375 8.22 13.15 21.59
CA ARG A 375 9.02 13.29 20.36
C ARG A 375 10.33 14.04 20.62
N LYS A 376 10.31 15.12 21.39
CA LYS A 376 11.52 15.87 21.74
C LYS A 376 12.46 15.10 22.68
N THR A 377 11.91 14.30 23.58
CA THR A 377 12.72 13.41 24.45
C THR A 377 13.49 12.39 23.61
N LYS A 378 12.83 11.72 22.65
CA LYS A 378 13.49 10.81 21.73
C LYS A 378 14.60 11.50 20.92
N ARG A 379 14.36 12.72 20.44
CA ARG A 379 15.40 13.51 19.74
C ARG A 379 16.61 13.78 20.61
N LEU A 380 16.41 14.28 21.82
CA LEU A 380 17.50 14.55 22.75
C LEU A 380 18.35 13.29 22.99
N ILE A 381 17.73 12.14 23.24
CA ILE A 381 18.44 10.87 23.45
C ILE A 381 19.28 10.50 22.22
N LYS A 382 18.74 10.68 21.01
CA LYS A 382 19.45 10.34 19.77
C LYS A 382 20.60 11.28 19.46
N ASP A 383 20.37 12.58 19.56
CA ASP A 383 21.34 13.61 19.22
C ASP A 383 22.53 13.61 20.20
N ALA A 384 22.32 13.19 21.46
CA ALA A 384 23.36 13.06 22.48
C ALA A 384 24.54 12.15 22.08
N ARG A 385 24.37 11.29 21.06
CA ARG A 385 25.43 10.39 20.57
C ARG A 385 26.54 11.12 19.81
N ASP A 386 26.23 12.29 19.25
CA ASP A 386 27.08 12.96 18.27
C ASP A 386 27.47 14.40 18.67
N VAL A 387 27.07 14.85 19.86
CA VAL A 387 27.34 16.22 20.37
C VAL A 387 28.04 16.21 21.72
N SER A 388 28.69 17.32 22.07
CA SER A 388 29.24 17.52 23.41
C SER A 388 28.13 17.72 24.45
N LEU A 389 28.44 17.50 25.73
CA LEU A 389 27.49 17.75 26.83
C LEU A 389 27.00 19.20 26.83
N ALA A 390 27.85 20.17 26.51
CA ALA A 390 27.47 21.58 26.48
C ALA A 390 26.43 21.85 25.38
N GLU A 391 26.69 21.39 24.15
CA GLU A 391 25.74 21.52 23.02
C GLU A 391 24.42 20.78 23.32
N HIS A 392 24.49 19.61 23.96
CA HIS A 392 23.31 18.85 24.36
C HIS A 392 22.45 19.61 25.37
N LEU A 393 23.07 20.22 26.40
CA LEU A 393 22.34 21.01 27.41
C LEU A 393 21.70 22.26 26.82
N ASP A 394 22.36 22.93 25.86
CA ASP A 394 21.78 24.07 25.15
C ASP A 394 20.53 23.65 24.35
N GLN A 395 20.60 22.52 23.64
CA GLN A 395 19.43 21.96 22.94
C GLN A 395 18.30 21.59 23.90
N ALA A 396 18.63 20.95 25.03
CA ALA A 396 17.65 20.57 26.05
C ALA A 396 16.96 21.81 26.65
N ALA A 397 17.71 22.88 26.95
CA ALA A 397 17.16 24.13 27.46
C ALA A 397 16.18 24.79 26.48
N ILE A 398 16.48 24.78 25.18
CA ILE A 398 15.58 25.29 24.13
C ILE A 398 14.28 24.49 24.12
N TRP A 399 14.36 23.16 24.03
CA TRP A 399 13.16 22.32 23.96
C TRP A 399 12.33 22.40 25.25
N GLN A 400 13.00 22.44 26.41
CA GLN A 400 12.32 22.58 27.68
C GLN A 400 11.57 23.92 27.79
N GLY A 401 12.20 25.02 27.36
CA GLY A 401 11.56 26.33 27.30
C GLY A 401 10.33 26.33 26.38
N VAL A 402 10.42 25.73 25.19
CA VAL A 402 9.28 25.61 24.25
C VAL A 402 8.15 24.80 24.87
N LEU A 403 8.44 23.59 25.39
CA LEU A 403 7.44 22.71 25.98
C LEU A 403 6.74 23.34 27.20
N GLN A 404 7.45 24.14 27.99
CA GLN A 404 6.87 24.85 29.14
C GLN A 404 5.89 25.97 28.76
N GLN A 405 5.87 26.40 27.49
CA GLN A 405 4.90 27.38 27.00
C GLN A 405 3.67 26.72 26.36
N MET A 406 3.67 25.40 26.19
CA MET A 406 2.55 24.65 25.60
C MET A 406 1.43 24.42 26.62
N ASP A 407 0.21 24.25 26.12
CA ASP A 407 -0.97 24.01 26.95
C ASP A 407 -0.89 22.65 27.66
N ASP A 408 -0.28 21.65 27.03
CA ASP A 408 0.00 20.35 27.64
C ASP A 408 0.84 20.46 28.93
N HIS A 409 1.76 21.44 29.02
CA HIS A 409 2.53 21.65 30.25
C HIS A 409 1.66 22.20 31.37
N ARG A 410 0.81 23.20 31.05
CA ARG A 410 -0.14 23.76 32.01
C ARG A 410 -1.10 22.68 32.52
N GLU A 411 -1.66 21.89 31.60
CA GLU A 411 -2.54 20.77 31.93
C GLU A 411 -1.85 19.73 32.82
N ALA A 412 -0.59 19.39 32.57
CA ALA A 412 0.16 18.47 33.41
C ALA A 412 0.29 18.98 34.86
N ILE A 413 0.60 20.27 35.03
CA ILE A 413 0.71 20.91 36.35
C ILE A 413 -0.65 20.93 37.04
N ASP A 414 -1.69 21.40 36.36
CA ASP A 414 -3.04 21.51 36.91
C ASP A 414 -3.58 20.12 37.32
N ALA A 415 -3.41 19.10 36.47
CA ALA A 415 -3.85 17.74 36.75
C ALA A 415 -3.16 17.14 38.00
N ILE A 416 -1.86 17.41 38.19
CA ILE A 416 -1.12 16.98 39.39
C ILE A 416 -1.65 17.68 40.65
N LEU A 417 -1.81 19.00 40.59
CA LEU A 417 -2.29 19.80 41.72
C LEU A 417 -3.73 19.42 42.11
N GLU A 418 -4.57 19.13 41.12
CA GLU A 418 -5.97 18.73 41.27
C GLU A 418 -6.16 17.22 41.52
N LYS A 419 -5.08 16.42 41.44
CA LYS A 419 -5.07 14.95 41.61
C LYS A 419 -6.03 14.22 40.66
N ARG A 420 -6.04 14.63 39.39
CA ARG A 420 -6.81 13.99 38.30
C ARG A 420 -5.89 13.48 37.20
N ALA A 421 -6.43 12.65 36.31
CA ALA A 421 -5.71 12.26 35.09
C ALA A 421 -5.59 13.48 34.14
N PRO A 422 -4.41 13.71 33.54
CA PRO A 422 -4.24 14.77 32.54
C PRO A 422 -4.87 14.38 31.19
N ARG A 423 -5.14 15.38 30.35
CA ARG A 423 -5.61 15.23 28.97
C ARG A 423 -4.75 16.05 28.03
N PHE A 424 -3.83 15.39 27.35
CA PHE A 424 -2.91 16.04 26.43
C PHE A 424 -3.50 16.13 25.01
N THR A 425 -3.32 17.27 24.37
CA THR A 425 -3.78 17.56 23.00
C THR A 425 -2.62 17.74 22.02
N GLY A 426 -1.39 17.89 22.51
CA GLY A 426 -0.22 18.20 21.69
C GLY A 426 -0.08 19.69 21.35
N GLU A 427 -0.83 20.56 22.03
CA GLU A 427 -0.85 22.02 21.84
C GLU A 427 -0.11 22.77 22.96
#